data_AF-A8N675-F1
#
_entry.id   AF-A8N675-F1
#
_cell.length_a   1.000
_cell.length_b   1.000
_cell.length_c   1.000
_cell.angle_alpha   90.00
_cell.angle_beta   90.00
_cell.angle_gamma   90.00
#
_symmetry.space_group_name_H-M   'P 1'
#
loop_
_entity.id
_entity.type
_entity.pdbx_description
1 polymer ?
#
loop_
_entity_poly.entity_id
_entity_poly.type
_entity_poly.pdbx_seq_one_letter_code
_entity_poly.pdbx_strand_id
1 'polypeptide(L)'
;MSSTVQAERELGNNQRGLVDNIIDENQYEAAISTLFQLRSPQHKPYPAHIQQLIFLGLHPSIPTPEKAPGTIHETPRRARQTRVQFPITPKAVTSALDLLTSLIATNSPESIGRALPSYSTQEHNHASDDQTDSLLAKQALCIKTAKHCWEFLEEGYIHSTQVITSPQAKSKLRRDSSFEEALGPNAVTGEAQLVGPDAWPILSWLVSLFERDEELNERNDSSRYSRILLEQLPPPRGGKSGTRWDFSDILNIVVHCFDQTDVRKKDLGYRLMALLVNLTNSNNVELETLVTSVYKRLMAAGRPDFFDLLLSNIPVSESVWRFKACLCLKVATDGISSKNDSARLRPRPQPRAPPRARPIAPDSPRKHVKPRDEVPKIALPDVMTIVECLESPIPDALPEPLNKALVLHTKFELVLSFASAQKSNLAVESRLEWDRLIQDGQLSKSLNIGFGPDSGETGSLYLGLLREYLRLGS
;
A
#
# COMPACT_ATOMS: atom_id res chain seq x y z
N MET A 1 3.31 -26.04 -24.29
CA MET A 1 4.76 -26.14 -24.09
C MET A 1 5.07 -25.52 -22.74
N SER A 2 5.39 -26.33 -21.73
CA SER A 2 5.73 -25.82 -20.40
C SER A 2 7.15 -25.25 -20.47
N SER A 3 7.30 -23.92 -20.55
CA SER A 3 8.62 -23.30 -20.49
C SER A 3 9.15 -23.52 -19.07
N THR A 4 10.15 -24.37 -18.92
CA THR A 4 10.90 -24.50 -17.68
C THR A 4 11.43 -23.12 -17.31
N VAL A 5 10.85 -22.51 -16.27
CA VAL A 5 11.32 -21.23 -15.73
C VAL A 5 12.74 -21.47 -15.23
N GLN A 6 13.73 -21.02 -16.00
CA GLN A 6 15.13 -21.08 -15.57
C GLN A 6 15.27 -20.17 -14.35
N ALA A 7 15.72 -20.75 -13.24
CA ALA A 7 15.99 -19.99 -12.03
C ALA A 7 17.09 -18.95 -12.32
N GLU A 8 16.83 -17.70 -11.94
CA GLU A 8 17.82 -16.62 -12.04
C GLU A 8 19.05 -16.94 -11.16
N ARG A 9 20.24 -16.69 -11.67
CA ARG A 9 21.52 -16.90 -10.99
C ARG A 9 22.00 -15.59 -10.36
N GLU A 10 22.71 -15.65 -9.24
CA GLU A 10 23.31 -14.43 -8.68
C GLU A 10 24.34 -13.83 -9.65
N LEU A 11 24.38 -12.50 -9.76
CA LEU A 11 25.38 -11.79 -10.57
C LEU A 11 26.80 -12.14 -10.09
N GLY A 12 27.76 -12.34 -10.99
CA GLY A 12 29.12 -12.72 -10.60
C GLY A 12 29.87 -11.62 -9.83
N ASN A 13 30.77 -11.99 -8.91
CA ASN A 13 31.53 -11.01 -8.10
C ASN A 13 32.30 -10.01 -8.96
N ASN A 14 32.87 -10.43 -10.10
CA ASN A 14 33.60 -9.54 -11.00
C ASN A 14 32.68 -8.48 -11.64
N GLN A 15 31.45 -8.85 -12.00
CA GLN A 15 30.47 -7.93 -12.56
C GLN A 15 29.99 -6.93 -11.50
N ARG A 16 29.82 -7.38 -10.25
CA ARG A 16 29.50 -6.50 -9.13
C ARG A 16 30.63 -5.50 -8.87
N GLY A 17 31.85 -6.01 -8.71
CA GLY A 17 33.03 -5.18 -8.44
C GLY A 17 33.33 -4.17 -9.55
N LEU A 18 33.05 -4.50 -10.82
CA LEU A 18 33.14 -3.53 -11.92
C LEU A 18 32.21 -2.33 -11.69
N VAL A 19 30.95 -2.57 -11.32
CA VAL A 19 29.98 -1.51 -11.05
C VAL A 19 30.39 -0.73 -9.81
N ASP A 20 30.77 -1.42 -8.74
CA ASP A 20 31.17 -0.80 -7.47
C ASP A 20 32.36 0.15 -7.67
N ASN A 21 33.39 -0.26 -8.43
CA ASN A 21 34.53 0.59 -8.74
C ASN A 21 34.14 1.87 -9.49
N ILE A 22 33.20 1.79 -10.44
CA ILE A 22 32.71 2.97 -11.19
C ILE A 22 31.91 3.92 -10.28
N ILE A 23 31.13 3.36 -9.34
CA ILE A 23 30.39 4.15 -8.34
C ILE A 23 31.36 4.83 -7.37
N ASP A 24 32.45 4.16 -6.97
CA ASP A 24 33.48 4.72 -6.09
C ASP A 24 34.24 5.89 -6.73
N GLU A 25 34.38 5.86 -8.05
CA GLU A 25 34.88 6.98 -8.86
C GLU A 25 33.84 8.10 -9.07
N ASN A 26 32.64 7.98 -8.49
CA ASN A 26 31.51 8.92 -8.60
C ASN A 26 31.00 9.09 -10.04
N GLN A 27 31.23 8.10 -10.91
CA GLN A 27 30.73 8.10 -12.28
C GLN A 27 29.36 7.42 -12.36
N TYR A 28 28.37 7.95 -11.63
CA TYR A 28 27.06 7.31 -11.44
C TYR A 28 26.37 6.95 -12.77
N GLU A 29 26.43 7.84 -13.77
CA GLU A 29 25.84 7.57 -15.09
C GLU A 29 26.50 6.39 -15.81
N ALA A 30 27.84 6.27 -15.73
CA ALA A 30 28.58 5.17 -16.31
C ALA A 30 28.30 3.84 -15.57
N ALA A 31 28.16 3.90 -14.24
CA ALA A 31 27.78 2.75 -13.44
C ALA A 31 26.36 2.26 -13.79
N ILE A 32 25.39 3.17 -13.91
CA ILE A 32 24.02 2.87 -14.33
C ILE A 32 24.01 2.27 -15.75
N SER A 33 24.77 2.85 -16.68
CA SER A 33 24.90 2.31 -18.04
C SER A 33 25.49 0.90 -18.04
N THR A 34 26.50 0.65 -17.21
CA THR A 34 27.10 -0.68 -17.04
C THR A 34 26.09 -1.67 -16.47
N LEU A 35 25.34 -1.29 -15.43
CA LEU A 35 24.24 -2.12 -14.89
C LEU A 35 23.18 -2.42 -15.94
N PHE A 36 22.83 -1.44 -16.78
CA PHE A 36 21.88 -1.62 -17.87
C PHE A 36 22.36 -2.67 -18.89
N GLN A 37 23.66 -2.70 -19.18
CA GLN A 37 24.28 -3.70 -20.06
C GLN A 37 24.37 -5.10 -19.40
N LEU A 38 24.54 -5.15 -18.08
CA LEU A 38 24.60 -6.40 -17.31
C LEU A 38 23.23 -7.01 -17.04
N ARG A 39 22.15 -6.24 -17.21
CA ARG A 39 20.77 -6.69 -17.04
C ARG A 39 20.48 -7.90 -17.93
N SER A 40 19.95 -8.96 -17.33
CA SER A 40 19.65 -10.21 -18.01
C SER A 40 18.55 -10.96 -17.27
N PRO A 41 17.60 -11.60 -17.97
CA PRO A 41 16.57 -12.42 -17.32
C PRO A 41 17.13 -13.68 -16.65
N GLN A 42 18.41 -14.00 -16.85
CA GLN A 42 19.09 -15.13 -16.24
C GLN A 42 19.87 -14.75 -14.97
N HIS A 43 20.04 -13.46 -14.69
CA HIS A 43 20.86 -12.98 -13.59
C HIS A 43 20.07 -12.08 -12.66
N LYS A 44 20.09 -12.39 -11.37
CA LYS A 44 19.46 -11.58 -10.33
C LYS A 44 20.24 -10.27 -10.17
N PRO A 45 19.57 -9.11 -10.17
CA PRO A 45 20.21 -7.86 -9.81
C PRO A 45 20.71 -7.91 -8.37
N TYR A 46 21.86 -7.30 -8.11
CA TYR A 46 22.45 -7.26 -6.76
C TYR A 46 21.66 -6.27 -5.89
N PRO A 47 21.15 -6.68 -4.70
CA PRO A 47 20.24 -5.82 -3.91
C PRO A 47 20.80 -4.45 -3.54
N ALA A 48 22.09 -4.34 -3.23
CA ALA A 48 22.71 -3.06 -2.88
C ALA A 48 22.70 -2.07 -4.06
N HIS A 49 22.88 -2.55 -5.29
CA HIS A 49 22.78 -1.70 -6.48
C HIS A 49 21.37 -1.18 -6.68
N ILE A 50 20.33 -2.00 -6.43
CA ILE A 50 18.94 -1.53 -6.49
C ILE A 50 18.67 -0.48 -5.41
N GLN A 51 19.17 -0.66 -4.18
CA GLN A 51 19.06 0.33 -3.10
C GLN A 51 19.73 1.66 -3.49
N GLN A 52 20.91 1.62 -4.10
CA GLN A 52 21.58 2.81 -4.64
C GLN A 52 20.76 3.47 -5.75
N LEU A 53 20.16 2.70 -6.67
CA LEU A 53 19.29 3.25 -7.72
C LEU A 53 18.03 3.92 -7.14
N ILE A 54 17.41 3.32 -6.11
CA ILE A 54 16.28 3.92 -5.39
C ILE A 54 16.73 5.23 -4.73
N PHE A 55 17.86 5.20 -4.03
CA PHE A 55 18.43 6.39 -3.37
C PHE A 55 18.70 7.51 -4.39
N LEU A 56 19.31 7.21 -5.54
CA LEU A 56 19.51 8.17 -6.63
C LEU A 56 18.17 8.68 -7.17
N GLY A 57 17.17 7.81 -7.37
CA GLY A 57 15.85 8.17 -7.88
C GLY A 57 15.01 9.03 -6.93
N LEU A 58 15.35 9.08 -5.64
CA LEU A 58 14.71 9.96 -4.64
C LEU A 58 15.31 11.38 -4.60
N HIS A 59 16.36 11.66 -5.38
CA HIS A 59 16.94 13.00 -5.47
C HIS A 59 16.15 13.90 -6.42
N PRO A 60 16.14 15.22 -6.19
CA PRO A 60 15.46 16.16 -7.07
C PRO A 60 16.05 16.11 -8.48
N SER A 61 15.16 15.96 -9.47
CA SER A 61 15.54 15.99 -10.89
C SER A 61 15.79 17.42 -11.39
N ILE A 62 15.25 18.43 -10.70
CA ILE A 62 15.44 19.84 -11.05
C ILE A 62 16.50 20.40 -10.09
N PRO A 63 17.60 20.99 -10.60
CA PRO A 63 18.58 21.62 -9.74
C PRO A 63 17.90 22.73 -8.94
N THR A 64 17.94 22.63 -7.61
CA THR A 64 17.50 23.70 -6.74
C THR A 64 18.38 24.91 -7.03
N PRO A 65 17.80 26.10 -7.31
CA PRO A 65 18.60 27.29 -7.52
C PRO A 65 19.49 27.47 -6.29
N GLU A 66 20.81 27.45 -6.50
CA GLU A 66 21.77 27.65 -5.43
C GLU A 66 21.35 28.91 -4.67
N LYS A 67 20.99 28.75 -3.39
CA LYS A 67 20.70 29.91 -2.54
C LYS A 67 21.91 30.83 -2.66
N ALA A 68 21.66 32.07 -3.09
CA ALA A 68 22.69 33.07 -3.37
C ALA A 68 23.76 33.02 -2.27
N PRO A 69 25.05 33.03 -2.65
CA PRO A 69 26.15 32.78 -1.72
C PRO A 69 25.97 33.64 -0.47
N GLY A 70 25.76 32.96 0.66
CA GLY A 70 25.53 33.61 1.95
C GLY A 70 26.61 34.64 2.22
N THR A 71 26.19 35.79 2.72
CA THR A 71 27.02 36.94 3.11
C THR A 71 28.23 36.54 3.97
N ILE A 72 29.39 36.37 3.34
CA ILE A 72 30.83 36.60 3.67
C ILE A 72 31.36 36.43 5.11
N HIS A 73 30.56 36.26 6.16
CA HIS A 73 31.04 36.23 7.55
C HIS A 73 31.24 34.83 8.16
N GLU A 74 31.20 33.76 7.37
CA GLU A 74 31.51 32.42 7.87
C GLU A 74 33.03 32.19 8.01
N THR A 75 33.44 31.78 9.21
CA THR A 75 34.84 31.56 9.56
C THR A 75 35.46 30.40 8.76
N PRO A 76 36.73 30.54 8.30
CA PRO A 76 37.40 29.63 7.35
C PRO A 76 37.59 28.18 7.84
N ARG A 77 37.32 27.90 9.13
CA ARG A 77 37.44 26.56 9.71
C ARG A 77 36.24 25.64 9.39
N ARG A 78 35.08 26.19 9.03
CA ARG A 78 33.90 25.42 8.55
C ARG A 78 33.89 25.20 7.03
N ALA A 79 34.59 26.03 6.25
CA ALA A 79 34.60 25.96 4.78
C ALA A 79 35.35 24.75 4.18
N ARG A 80 36.19 24.05 4.97
CA ARG A 80 36.95 22.88 4.51
C ARG A 80 36.25 21.54 4.74
N GLN A 81 35.16 21.49 5.52
CA GLN A 81 34.43 20.25 5.79
C GLN A 81 33.27 19.98 4.82
N THR A 82 32.89 20.97 3.99
CA THR A 82 31.68 20.89 3.15
C THR A 82 31.93 20.53 1.68
N ARG A 83 33.17 20.30 1.26
CA ARG A 83 33.53 20.15 -0.16
C ARG A 83 34.25 18.83 -0.41
N VAL A 84 33.48 17.75 -0.61
CA VAL A 84 33.41 17.00 -1.88
C VAL A 84 32.12 16.15 -1.81
N GLN A 85 30.95 16.79 -1.83
CA GLN A 85 29.74 16.08 -2.24
C GLN A 85 29.75 16.12 -3.76
N PHE A 86 30.03 14.99 -4.42
CA PHE A 86 29.80 14.88 -5.86
C PHE A 86 28.29 15.00 -6.07
N PRO A 87 27.79 16.07 -6.71
CA PRO A 87 26.37 16.27 -6.83
C PRO A 87 25.79 15.19 -7.72
N ILE A 88 24.75 14.52 -7.25
CA ILE A 88 23.96 13.60 -8.08
C ILE A 88 23.35 14.42 -9.21
N THR A 89 23.70 14.08 -10.44
CA THR A 89 23.23 14.82 -11.62
C THR A 89 21.77 14.46 -11.92
N PRO A 90 20.95 15.41 -12.43
CA PRO A 90 19.61 15.10 -12.94
C PRO A 90 19.57 13.92 -13.91
N LYS A 91 20.60 13.80 -14.75
CA LYS A 91 20.74 12.70 -15.71
C LYS A 91 20.94 11.36 -15.00
N ALA A 92 21.75 11.30 -13.93
CA ALA A 92 21.87 10.09 -13.12
C ALA A 92 20.54 9.70 -12.47
N VAL A 93 19.75 10.67 -11.96
CA VAL A 93 18.40 10.42 -11.41
C VAL A 93 17.49 9.79 -12.47
N THR A 94 17.36 10.42 -13.64
CA THR A 94 16.52 9.89 -14.73
C THR A 94 16.98 8.51 -15.22
N SER A 95 18.29 8.31 -15.40
CA SER A 95 18.85 7.03 -15.83
C SER A 95 18.65 5.92 -14.79
N ALA A 96 18.68 6.26 -13.49
CA ALA A 96 18.39 5.31 -12.43
C ALA A 96 16.92 4.86 -12.46
N LEU A 97 15.98 5.80 -12.63
CA LEU A 97 14.55 5.49 -12.76
C LEU A 97 14.24 4.65 -14.01
N ASP A 98 14.88 4.97 -15.14
CA ASP A 98 14.75 4.20 -16.38
C ASP A 98 15.26 2.78 -16.20
N LEU A 99 16.42 2.60 -15.56
CA LEU A 99 16.98 1.28 -15.25
C LEU A 99 16.09 0.49 -14.29
N LEU A 100 15.60 1.12 -13.22
CA LEU A 100 14.67 0.50 -12.27
C LEU A 100 13.41 -0.03 -12.96
N THR A 101 12.83 0.76 -13.86
CA THR A 101 11.68 0.35 -14.68
C THR A 101 12.04 -0.79 -15.64
N SER A 102 13.22 -0.70 -16.26
CA SER A 102 13.76 -1.74 -17.14
C SER A 102 13.99 -3.09 -16.43
N LEU A 103 14.39 -3.06 -15.16
CA LEU A 103 14.59 -4.26 -14.34
C LEU A 103 13.27 -5.00 -14.10
N ILE A 104 12.16 -4.30 -13.84
CA ILE A 104 10.82 -4.93 -13.69
C ILE A 104 10.45 -5.74 -14.94
N ALA A 105 10.78 -5.22 -16.13
CA ALA A 105 10.47 -5.89 -17.39
C ALA A 105 11.37 -7.11 -17.66
N THR A 106 12.55 -7.18 -17.05
CA THR A 106 13.58 -8.19 -17.39
C THR A 106 13.75 -9.26 -16.32
N ASN A 107 13.59 -8.90 -15.05
CA ASN A 107 13.87 -9.76 -13.91
C ASN A 107 12.61 -10.15 -13.15
N SER A 108 12.72 -11.18 -12.32
CA SER A 108 11.63 -11.54 -11.41
C SER A 108 11.41 -10.42 -10.38
N PRO A 109 10.14 -10.09 -10.05
CA PRO A 109 9.82 -9.16 -8.99
C PRO A 109 10.44 -9.55 -7.66
N GLU A 110 10.47 -10.85 -7.33
CA GLU A 110 11.09 -11.36 -6.10
C GLU A 110 12.56 -10.93 -6.01
N SER A 111 13.35 -11.12 -7.07
CA SER A 111 14.77 -10.75 -7.08
C SER A 111 15.00 -9.26 -6.87
N ILE A 112 14.11 -8.40 -7.39
CA ILE A 112 14.14 -6.95 -7.18
C ILE A 112 13.67 -6.61 -5.77
N GLY A 113 12.58 -7.24 -5.31
CA GLY A 113 11.95 -7.03 -4.00
C GLY A 113 12.88 -7.31 -2.83
N ARG A 114 13.87 -8.21 -2.98
CA ARG A 114 14.93 -8.44 -1.97
C ARG A 114 15.73 -7.19 -1.59
N ALA A 115 15.72 -6.16 -2.42
CA ALA A 115 16.37 -4.89 -2.12
C ALA A 115 15.52 -3.96 -1.25
N LEU A 116 14.21 -4.17 -1.20
CA LEU A 116 13.31 -3.38 -0.39
C LEU A 116 13.45 -3.73 1.10
N PRO A 117 13.25 -2.77 2.01
CA PRO A 117 13.09 -3.07 3.43
C PRO A 117 11.88 -4.01 3.62
N SER A 118 11.94 -4.92 4.59
CA SER A 118 10.81 -5.77 4.93
C SER A 118 10.83 -6.16 6.41
N TYR A 119 9.65 -6.38 6.97
CA TYR A 119 9.49 -6.72 8.39
C TYR A 119 10.13 -8.07 8.75
N SER A 120 10.14 -9.03 7.82
CA SER A 120 10.71 -10.36 8.01
C SER A 120 12.24 -10.36 8.07
N THR A 121 12.90 -9.42 7.37
CA THR A 121 14.37 -9.43 7.21
C THR A 121 15.10 -8.73 8.37
N GLN A 122 14.39 -7.89 9.14
CA GLN A 122 15.01 -7.14 10.24
C GLN A 122 15.56 -8.04 11.36
N GLU A 123 15.01 -9.24 11.55
CA GLU A 123 15.48 -10.17 12.59
C GLU A 123 16.84 -10.83 12.26
N HIS A 124 17.25 -10.84 10.98
CA HIS A 124 18.42 -11.60 10.52
C HIS A 124 19.63 -10.74 10.10
N ASN A 125 19.48 -9.43 10.00
CA ASN A 125 20.47 -8.55 9.36
C ASN A 125 21.67 -8.12 10.24
N HIS A 126 21.88 -8.71 11.42
CA HIS A 126 23.00 -8.32 12.30
C HIS A 126 24.37 -8.93 11.97
N ALA A 127 24.50 -9.80 10.94
CA ALA A 127 25.68 -10.67 10.82
C ALA A 127 26.54 -10.54 9.55
N SER A 128 26.17 -9.74 8.55
CA SER A 128 26.95 -9.57 7.31
C SER A 128 27.03 -8.10 6.93
N ASP A 129 27.88 -7.38 7.65
CA ASP A 129 28.28 -6.02 7.28
C ASP A 129 29.42 -6.15 6.29
N ASP A 130 29.08 -6.51 5.04
CA ASP A 130 30.01 -6.38 3.92
C ASP A 130 30.37 -4.89 3.84
N GLN A 131 31.57 -4.54 4.32
CA GLN A 131 32.10 -3.19 4.33
C GLN A 131 32.23 -2.71 2.88
N THR A 132 31.18 -2.07 2.37
CA THR A 132 31.22 -1.34 1.11
C THR A 132 31.88 0.00 1.38
N ASP A 133 33.02 0.25 0.72
CA ASP A 133 33.78 1.48 0.93
C ASP A 133 33.13 2.70 0.26
N SER A 134 32.26 2.46 -0.73
CA SER A 134 31.53 3.48 -1.48
C SER A 134 30.74 4.45 -0.61
N LEU A 135 30.92 5.75 -0.85
CA LEU A 135 30.11 6.79 -0.21
C LEU A 135 28.63 6.64 -0.57
N LEU A 136 28.31 6.33 -1.83
CA LEU A 136 26.93 6.16 -2.27
C LEU A 136 26.31 4.91 -1.61
N ALA A 137 27.03 3.80 -1.50
CA ALA A 137 26.54 2.61 -0.78
C ALA A 137 26.22 2.92 0.68
N LYS A 138 27.10 3.65 1.36
CA LYS A 138 26.92 4.08 2.76
C LYS A 138 25.69 4.96 2.93
N GLN A 139 25.44 5.87 1.99
CA GLN A 139 24.25 6.72 2.01
C GLN A 139 22.98 5.92 1.69
N ALA A 140 23.00 5.09 0.64
CA ALA A 140 21.89 4.25 0.22
C ALA A 140 21.49 3.19 1.26
N LEU A 141 22.36 2.88 2.23
CA LEU A 141 22.03 2.05 3.38
C LEU A 141 20.81 2.59 4.14
N CYS A 142 20.51 3.88 4.07
CA CYS A 142 19.30 4.45 4.64
C CYS A 142 18.01 3.80 4.10
N ILE A 143 18.02 3.31 2.86
CA ILE A 143 16.88 2.58 2.26
C ILE A 143 16.71 1.22 2.94
N LYS A 144 17.82 0.53 3.24
CA LYS A 144 17.82 -0.76 3.95
C LYS A 144 17.40 -0.62 5.41
N THR A 145 17.74 0.50 6.05
CA THR A 145 17.39 0.76 7.46
C THR A 145 15.96 1.24 7.66
N ALA A 146 15.27 1.64 6.57
CA ALA A 146 13.84 1.91 6.62
C ALA A 146 13.09 0.68 7.14
N LYS A 147 11.98 0.93 7.83
CA LYS A 147 11.12 -0.11 8.38
C LYS A 147 10.32 -0.83 7.29
N HIS A 148 9.89 -0.07 6.28
CA HIS A 148 9.14 -0.53 5.12
C HIS A 148 9.33 0.45 3.96
N CYS A 149 8.94 0.06 2.74
CA CYS A 149 9.21 0.87 1.57
C CYS A 149 8.47 2.22 1.56
N TRP A 150 7.39 2.35 2.32
CA TRP A 150 6.62 3.59 2.40
C TRP A 150 7.35 4.72 3.13
N GLU A 151 8.28 4.39 4.04
CA GLU A 151 8.95 5.39 4.89
C GLU A 151 9.91 6.27 4.08
N PHE A 152 10.62 5.70 3.09
CA PHE A 152 11.54 6.48 2.27
C PHE A 152 10.86 7.34 1.21
N LEU A 153 9.53 7.27 1.10
CA LEU A 153 8.75 8.15 0.23
C LEU A 153 8.44 9.49 0.90
N GLU A 154 8.57 9.59 2.22
CA GLU A 154 8.25 10.80 2.99
C GLU A 154 9.13 11.98 2.57
N GLU A 155 8.54 13.17 2.59
CA GLU A 155 9.27 14.40 2.27
C GLU A 155 10.47 14.59 3.21
N GLY A 156 11.65 14.80 2.62
CA GLY A 156 12.87 15.05 3.38
C GLY A 156 13.59 13.80 3.90
N TYR A 157 13.12 12.57 3.62
CA TYR A 157 13.73 11.33 4.12
C TYR A 157 15.25 11.24 3.83
N ILE A 158 15.65 11.51 2.59
CA ILE A 158 17.05 11.47 2.17
C ILE A 158 17.91 12.53 2.91
N HIS A 159 17.36 13.72 3.14
CA HIS A 159 18.08 14.80 3.80
C HIS A 159 18.26 14.51 5.31
N SER A 160 17.23 13.96 5.95
CA SER A 160 17.24 13.61 7.37
C SER A 160 18.29 12.54 7.68
N THR A 161 18.38 11.52 6.83
CA THR A 161 19.26 10.35 7.03
C THR A 161 20.73 10.65 6.77
N GLN A 162 21.06 11.53 5.81
CA GLN A 162 22.45 11.92 5.50
C GLN A 162 23.17 12.62 6.68
N VAL A 163 22.44 13.28 7.59
CA VAL A 163 23.05 13.96 8.75
C VAL A 163 23.57 12.96 9.78
N ILE A 164 22.95 11.77 9.87
CA ILE A 164 23.23 10.78 10.92
C ILE A 164 24.51 9.97 10.64
N THR A 165 24.87 9.78 9.37
CA THR A 165 25.96 8.87 8.96
C THR A 165 27.37 9.49 8.99
N SER A 166 27.54 10.72 9.49
CA SER A 166 28.85 11.37 9.51
C SER A 166 29.82 10.72 10.52
N PRO A 167 30.98 10.19 10.09
CA PRO A 167 31.87 9.36 10.91
C PRO A 167 32.59 10.09 12.06
N GLN A 168 32.47 11.42 12.18
CA GLN A 168 33.15 12.19 13.25
C GLN A 168 32.36 12.32 14.55
N ALA A 169 31.11 11.83 14.63
CA ALA A 169 30.27 11.97 15.83
C ALA A 169 30.48 10.89 16.91
N LYS A 170 31.58 10.11 16.86
CA LYS A 170 31.90 9.12 17.92
C LYS A 170 32.35 9.73 19.25
N SER A 171 32.50 11.06 19.32
CA SER A 171 32.76 11.75 20.59
C SER A 171 31.44 12.11 21.29
N LYS A 172 30.93 11.17 22.08
CA LYS A 172 30.12 11.47 23.27
C LYS A 172 28.87 12.33 23.04
N LEU A 173 28.11 12.06 21.97
CA LEU A 173 26.79 12.67 21.79
C LEU A 173 25.83 12.10 22.84
N ARG A 174 25.78 12.77 24.00
CA ARG A 174 24.61 12.77 24.87
C ARG A 174 23.42 13.09 23.98
N ARG A 175 22.34 12.37 24.23
CA ARG A 175 21.02 12.45 23.62
C ARG A 175 20.37 13.81 23.92
N ASP A 176 21.01 14.90 23.51
CA ASP A 176 20.46 16.25 23.58
C ASP A 176 19.65 16.50 22.31
N SER A 177 18.41 16.95 22.55
CA SER A 177 17.32 17.20 21.62
C SER A 177 17.59 18.31 20.59
N SER A 178 18.85 18.69 20.34
CA SER A 178 19.21 19.87 19.54
C SER A 178 19.27 19.61 18.02
N PHE A 179 18.95 18.39 17.56
CA PHE A 179 18.77 18.13 16.13
C PHE A 179 17.63 18.96 15.52
N GLU A 180 16.63 19.30 16.33
CA GLU A 180 15.49 20.14 15.95
C GLU A 180 15.88 21.61 15.70
N GLU A 181 17.05 22.06 16.18
CA GLU A 181 17.51 23.45 16.06
C GLU A 181 18.38 23.70 14.80
N ALA A 182 18.96 22.64 14.23
CA ALA A 182 19.79 22.74 13.01
C ALA A 182 18.96 22.75 11.71
N LEU A 183 17.79 22.13 11.72
CA LEU A 183 16.74 22.36 10.73
C LEU A 183 16.03 23.63 11.18
N GLY A 184 16.47 24.80 10.70
CA GLY A 184 16.00 26.09 11.21
C GLY A 184 14.47 26.14 11.42
N PRO A 185 13.97 26.91 12.40
CA PRO A 185 12.61 26.81 12.98
C PRO A 185 11.43 26.97 12.00
N ASN A 186 11.70 27.23 10.72
CA ASN A 186 10.72 27.29 9.64
C ASN A 186 10.54 25.95 8.89
N ALA A 187 11.34 24.91 9.18
CA ALA A 187 11.27 23.62 8.46
C ALA A 187 10.36 22.57 9.12
N VAL A 188 9.96 22.75 10.38
CA VAL A 188 9.30 21.70 11.19
C VAL A 188 7.80 21.96 11.43
N THR A 189 7.29 23.14 11.08
CA THR A 189 5.86 23.48 11.29
C THR A 189 4.94 23.11 10.13
N GLY A 190 5.48 22.65 8.99
CA GLY A 190 4.68 22.04 7.94
C GLY A 190 4.48 20.56 8.24
N GLU A 191 3.23 20.06 8.17
CA GLU A 191 2.98 18.62 8.19
C GLU A 191 3.78 17.99 7.03
N ALA A 192 4.78 17.17 7.35
CA ALA A 192 5.61 16.52 6.34
C ALA A 192 4.72 15.75 5.37
N GLN A 193 4.89 15.97 4.07
CA GLN A 193 4.07 15.27 3.08
C GLN A 193 4.39 13.76 3.12
N LEU A 194 3.33 12.96 3.07
CA LEU A 194 3.42 11.49 3.04
C LEU A 194 4.22 10.97 1.84
N VAL A 195 4.16 11.71 0.71
CA VAL A 195 4.96 11.43 -0.48
C VAL A 195 5.62 12.72 -0.94
N GLY A 196 6.93 12.82 -0.78
CA GLY A 196 7.71 13.97 -1.20
C GLY A 196 7.57 14.25 -2.70
N PRO A 197 7.78 15.50 -3.14
CA PRO A 197 7.60 15.90 -4.54
C PRO A 197 8.49 15.11 -5.52
N ASP A 198 9.67 14.69 -5.08
CA ASP A 198 10.61 13.90 -5.89
C ASP A 198 10.41 12.38 -5.74
N ALA A 199 9.56 11.92 -4.80
CA ALA A 199 9.34 10.50 -4.54
C ALA A 199 8.25 9.87 -5.41
N TRP A 200 7.46 10.66 -6.14
CA TRP A 200 6.38 10.18 -7.01
C TRP A 200 6.82 9.17 -8.07
N PRO A 201 7.96 9.34 -8.77
CA PRO A 201 8.46 8.33 -9.71
C PRO A 201 8.78 6.99 -9.03
N ILE A 202 9.31 7.03 -7.80
CA ILE A 202 9.62 5.82 -7.02
C ILE A 202 8.34 5.14 -6.55
N LEU A 203 7.32 5.90 -6.11
CA LEU A 203 6.00 5.33 -5.81
C LEU A 203 5.40 4.65 -7.06
N SER A 204 5.48 5.28 -8.22
CA SER A 204 5.04 4.67 -9.49
C SER A 204 5.80 3.38 -9.80
N TRP A 205 7.11 3.36 -9.59
CA TRP A 205 7.94 2.19 -9.78
C TRP A 205 7.56 1.06 -8.81
N LEU A 206 7.34 1.36 -7.52
CA LEU A 206 6.89 0.38 -6.52
C LEU A 206 5.55 -0.25 -6.90
N VAL A 207 4.57 0.57 -7.30
CA VAL A 207 3.25 0.07 -7.76
C VAL A 207 3.41 -0.87 -8.95
N SER A 208 4.21 -0.49 -9.96
CA SER A 208 4.50 -1.34 -11.11
C SER A 208 5.24 -2.64 -10.76
N LEU A 209 6.13 -2.62 -9.77
CA LEU A 209 6.80 -3.82 -9.26
C LEU A 209 5.78 -4.79 -8.63
N PHE A 210 4.87 -4.28 -7.80
CA PHE A 210 3.86 -5.10 -7.14
C PHE A 210 2.83 -5.66 -8.12
N GLU A 211 2.38 -4.86 -9.10
CA GLU A 211 1.48 -5.35 -10.16
C GLU A 211 2.12 -6.48 -10.96
N ARG A 212 3.40 -6.34 -11.30
CA ARG A 212 4.15 -7.39 -12.00
C ARG A 212 4.25 -8.68 -11.17
N ASP A 213 4.40 -8.55 -9.86
CA ASP A 213 4.37 -9.68 -8.92
C ASP A 213 3.00 -10.37 -8.89
N GLU A 214 1.89 -9.60 -8.85
CA GLU A 214 0.54 -10.17 -8.93
C GLU A 214 0.31 -10.96 -10.22
N GLU A 215 0.73 -10.41 -11.36
CA GLU A 215 0.58 -11.06 -12.66
C GLU A 215 1.34 -12.39 -12.73
N LEU A 216 2.52 -12.47 -12.10
CA LEU A 216 3.28 -13.72 -12.06
C LEU A 216 2.65 -14.73 -11.10
N ASN A 217 2.17 -14.30 -9.94
CA ASN A 217 1.48 -15.17 -8.98
C ASN A 217 0.16 -15.71 -9.54
N GLU A 218 -0.58 -14.90 -10.30
CA GLU A 218 -1.80 -15.32 -10.99
C GLU A 218 -1.51 -16.44 -12.02
N ARG A 219 -0.40 -16.32 -12.76
CA ARG A 219 0.02 -17.34 -13.74
C ARG A 219 0.50 -18.65 -13.10
N ASN A 220 1.09 -18.58 -11.91
CA ASN A 220 1.70 -19.73 -11.24
C ASN A 220 0.73 -20.47 -10.30
N ASP A 221 0.07 -19.74 -9.39
CA ASP A 221 -0.65 -20.28 -8.24
C ASP A 221 -2.17 -19.99 -8.31
N SER A 222 -2.66 -19.49 -9.46
CA SER A 222 -4.06 -19.08 -9.67
C SER A 222 -4.59 -18.02 -8.70
N SER A 223 -3.70 -17.38 -7.94
CA SER A 223 -4.04 -16.39 -6.90
C SER A 223 -3.40 -15.06 -7.25
N ARG A 224 -4.21 -14.09 -7.65
CA ARG A 224 -3.75 -12.74 -8.01
C ARG A 224 -3.56 -11.90 -6.75
N TYR A 225 -2.34 -11.89 -6.22
CA TYR A 225 -1.90 -10.96 -5.17
C TYR A 225 -0.37 -10.81 -5.18
N SER A 226 0.15 -9.71 -4.63
CA SER A 226 1.59 -9.50 -4.51
C SER A 226 2.10 -9.98 -3.14
N ARG A 227 3.05 -10.92 -3.16
CA ARG A 227 3.76 -11.37 -1.96
C ARG A 227 4.69 -10.28 -1.44
N ILE A 228 5.36 -9.59 -2.34
CA ILE A 228 6.29 -8.51 -1.98
C ILE A 228 5.54 -7.40 -1.25
N LEU A 229 4.36 -7.00 -1.76
CA LEU A 229 3.51 -6.01 -1.08
C LEU A 229 3.08 -6.48 0.32
N LEU A 230 2.73 -7.75 0.47
CA LEU A 230 2.34 -8.30 1.78
C LEU A 230 3.49 -8.20 2.81
N GLU A 231 4.74 -8.38 2.38
CA GLU A 231 5.92 -8.21 3.23
C GLU A 231 6.18 -6.75 3.66
N GLN A 232 5.56 -5.78 2.97
CA GLN A 232 5.63 -4.35 3.30
C GLN A 232 4.57 -3.93 4.33
N LEU A 233 3.68 -4.85 4.75
CA LEU A 233 2.69 -4.56 5.78
C LEU A 233 3.20 -5.02 7.16
N PRO A 234 2.94 -4.24 8.23
CA PRO A 234 3.27 -4.66 9.58
C PRO A 234 2.58 -5.99 9.91
N PRO A 235 3.33 -7.04 10.31
CA PRO A 235 2.72 -8.29 10.70
C PRO A 235 1.88 -8.10 11.97
N PRO A 236 0.82 -8.89 12.18
CA PRO A 236 -0.02 -8.79 13.36
C PRO A 236 0.78 -8.91 14.67
N ARG A 237 0.67 -7.89 15.53
CA ARG A 237 1.39 -7.86 16.81
C ARG A 237 0.75 -8.84 17.80
N GLY A 238 1.42 -9.96 18.08
CA GLY A 238 1.08 -10.87 19.18
C GLY A 238 0.80 -12.30 18.73
N GLY A 239 1.78 -13.19 18.95
CA GLY A 239 1.87 -14.55 18.40
C GLY A 239 0.81 -15.58 18.83
N LYS A 240 -0.38 -15.18 19.31
CA LYS A 240 -1.51 -16.09 19.58
C LYS A 240 -2.91 -15.54 19.30
N SER A 241 -3.11 -14.24 19.08
CA SER A 241 -4.46 -13.67 18.94
C SER A 241 -4.56 -12.38 18.12
N GLY A 242 -3.45 -11.78 17.69
CA GLY A 242 -3.51 -10.68 16.74
C GLY A 242 -3.56 -11.27 15.33
N THR A 243 -4.70 -11.20 14.64
CA THR A 243 -4.83 -11.56 13.21
C THR A 243 -4.88 -10.33 12.32
N ARG A 244 -4.88 -9.12 12.91
CA ARG A 244 -5.16 -7.90 12.16
C ARG A 244 -3.89 -7.28 11.60
N TRP A 245 -3.75 -7.36 10.28
CA TRP A 245 -2.80 -6.55 9.53
C TRP A 245 -3.14 -5.07 9.65
N ASP A 246 -2.10 -4.23 9.68
CA ASP A 246 -2.24 -2.79 9.75
C ASP A 246 -2.02 -2.17 8.37
N PHE A 247 -3.06 -1.51 7.86
CA PHE A 247 -3.06 -0.87 6.54
C PHE A 247 -2.88 0.65 6.63
N SER A 248 -2.57 1.18 7.82
CA SER A 248 -2.64 2.63 8.07
C SER A 248 -1.74 3.45 7.16
N ASP A 249 -0.48 3.04 6.99
CA ASP A 249 0.53 3.81 6.24
C ASP A 249 0.23 3.81 4.74
N ILE A 250 -0.09 2.65 4.17
CA ILE A 250 -0.45 2.54 2.75
C ILE A 250 -1.79 3.22 2.43
N LEU A 251 -2.78 3.13 3.32
CA LEU A 251 -4.07 3.84 3.12
C LEU A 251 -3.92 5.36 3.26
N ASN A 252 -2.98 5.83 4.08
CA ASN A 252 -2.60 7.24 4.13
C ASN A 252 -2.08 7.70 2.76
N ILE A 253 -1.19 6.92 2.14
CA ILE A 253 -0.68 7.21 0.79
C ILE A 253 -1.81 7.18 -0.24
N VAL A 254 -2.72 6.20 -0.21
CA VAL A 254 -3.88 6.13 -1.12
C VAL A 254 -4.74 7.39 -1.02
N VAL A 255 -5.09 7.82 0.19
CA VAL A 255 -5.86 9.05 0.40
C VAL A 255 -5.09 10.28 -0.07
N HIS A 256 -3.78 10.34 0.19
CA HIS A 256 -2.93 11.41 -0.28
C HIS A 256 -2.90 11.49 -1.82
N CYS A 257 -2.87 10.34 -2.51
CA CYS A 257 -2.98 10.25 -3.97
C CYS A 257 -4.30 10.83 -4.49
N PHE A 258 -5.42 10.57 -3.82
CA PHE A 258 -6.74 11.10 -4.22
C PHE A 258 -6.87 12.61 -4.01
N ASP A 259 -6.13 13.15 -3.04
CA ASP A 259 -6.09 14.58 -2.76
C ASP A 259 -5.28 15.37 -3.81
N GLN A 260 -4.42 14.70 -4.59
CA GLN A 260 -3.62 15.35 -5.62
C GLN A 260 -4.48 15.90 -6.77
N THR A 261 -4.02 16.97 -7.42
CA THR A 261 -4.65 17.49 -8.65
C THR A 261 -4.21 16.74 -9.91
N ASP A 262 -2.99 16.21 -9.93
CA ASP A 262 -2.46 15.45 -11.06
C ASP A 262 -3.17 14.08 -11.18
N VAL A 263 -3.82 13.86 -12.33
CA VAL A 263 -4.56 12.63 -12.65
C VAL A 263 -3.68 11.39 -12.54
N ARG A 264 -2.39 11.49 -12.89
CA ARG A 264 -1.45 10.35 -12.81
C ARG A 264 -1.19 9.96 -11.36
N LYS A 265 -1.16 10.93 -10.44
CA LYS A 265 -0.99 10.66 -9.01
C LYS A 265 -2.26 10.03 -8.42
N LYS A 266 -3.44 10.48 -8.84
CA LYS A 266 -4.71 9.83 -8.50
C LYS A 266 -4.76 8.38 -8.99
N ASP A 267 -4.32 8.14 -10.23
CA ASP A 267 -4.23 6.81 -10.83
C ASP A 267 -3.37 5.84 -10.00
N LEU A 268 -2.23 6.32 -9.48
CA LEU A 268 -1.42 5.53 -8.55
C LEU A 268 -2.21 5.12 -7.29
N GLY A 269 -3.07 5.99 -6.78
CA GLY A 269 -3.97 5.66 -5.67
C GLY A 269 -4.96 4.54 -6.00
N TYR A 270 -5.57 4.56 -7.20
CA TYR A 270 -6.50 3.52 -7.63
C TYR A 270 -5.81 2.17 -7.85
N ARG A 271 -4.63 2.19 -8.48
CA ARG A 271 -3.79 1.01 -8.70
C ARG A 271 -3.34 0.40 -7.36
N LEU A 272 -2.87 1.23 -6.43
CA LEU A 272 -2.48 0.79 -5.09
C LEU A 272 -3.64 0.22 -4.29
N MET A 273 -4.84 0.81 -4.39
CA MET A 273 -6.04 0.23 -3.79
C MET A 273 -6.38 -1.13 -4.41
N ALA A 274 -6.27 -1.29 -5.73
CA ALA A 274 -6.51 -2.58 -6.38
C ALA A 274 -5.56 -3.67 -5.86
N LEU A 275 -4.26 -3.35 -5.72
CA LEU A 275 -3.27 -4.23 -5.12
C LEU A 275 -3.67 -4.63 -3.68
N LEU A 276 -4.09 -3.68 -2.85
CA LEU A 276 -4.55 -3.96 -1.48
C LEU A 276 -5.78 -4.88 -1.46
N VAL A 277 -6.73 -4.68 -2.36
CA VAL A 277 -7.89 -5.56 -2.48
C VAL A 277 -7.47 -6.96 -2.90
N ASN A 278 -6.54 -7.07 -3.84
CA ASN A 278 -6.03 -8.35 -4.31
C ASN A 278 -5.30 -9.13 -3.21
N LEU A 279 -4.67 -8.48 -2.22
CA LEU A 279 -4.11 -9.15 -1.04
C LEU A 279 -5.14 -10.00 -0.27
N THR A 280 -6.43 -9.67 -0.35
CA THR A 280 -7.50 -10.46 0.29
C THR A 280 -7.64 -11.87 -0.31
N ASN A 281 -7.09 -12.10 -1.50
CA ASN A 281 -6.98 -13.44 -2.10
C ASN A 281 -5.96 -14.33 -1.36
N SER A 282 -5.13 -13.76 -0.48
CA SER A 282 -4.24 -14.51 0.41
C SER A 282 -4.95 -14.95 1.70
N ASN A 283 -4.47 -16.03 2.31
CA ASN A 283 -4.93 -16.48 3.63
C ASN A 283 -4.57 -15.53 4.77
N ASN A 284 -3.70 -14.56 4.50
CA ASN A 284 -3.13 -13.70 5.53
C ASN A 284 -4.03 -12.48 5.79
N VAL A 285 -4.73 -11.99 4.76
CA VAL A 285 -5.48 -10.74 4.83
C VAL A 285 -6.99 -10.99 4.75
N GLU A 286 -7.69 -10.65 5.82
CA GLU A 286 -9.15 -10.74 5.88
C GLU A 286 -9.81 -9.54 5.19
N LEU A 287 -10.77 -9.81 4.28
CA LEU A 287 -11.51 -8.77 3.55
C LEU A 287 -12.22 -7.78 4.48
N GLU A 288 -12.86 -8.26 5.55
CA GLU A 288 -13.57 -7.42 6.50
C GLU A 288 -12.64 -6.42 7.22
N THR A 289 -11.43 -6.87 7.55
CA THR A 289 -10.40 -6.03 8.15
C THR A 289 -10.00 -4.90 7.20
N LEU A 290 -9.78 -5.21 5.92
CA LEU A 290 -9.46 -4.20 4.90
C LEU A 290 -10.62 -3.22 4.72
N VAL A 291 -11.84 -3.73 4.50
CA VAL A 291 -13.06 -2.92 4.31
C VAL A 291 -13.28 -1.96 5.48
N THR A 292 -13.13 -2.44 6.72
CA THR A 292 -13.26 -1.60 7.91
C THR A 292 -12.17 -0.52 7.98
N SER A 293 -10.96 -0.84 7.56
CA SER A 293 -9.83 0.10 7.60
C SER A 293 -9.99 1.19 6.52
N VAL A 294 -10.40 0.81 5.32
CA VAL A 294 -10.72 1.74 4.22
C VAL A 294 -11.89 2.64 4.61
N TYR A 295 -13.01 2.06 5.07
CA TYR A 295 -14.18 2.82 5.52
C TYR A 295 -13.81 3.88 6.56
N LYS A 296 -13.09 3.48 7.62
CA LYS A 296 -12.65 4.42 8.67
C LYS A 296 -11.79 5.54 8.12
N ARG A 297 -10.86 5.23 7.20
CA ARG A 297 -9.96 6.23 6.62
C ARG A 297 -10.71 7.21 5.71
N LEU A 298 -11.63 6.73 4.87
CA LEU A 298 -12.46 7.57 4.01
C LEU A 298 -13.38 8.49 4.83
N MET A 299 -13.99 7.96 5.90
CA MET A 299 -14.79 8.76 6.83
C MET A 299 -13.95 9.82 7.55
N ALA A 300 -12.74 9.46 8.00
CA ALA A 300 -11.84 10.41 8.66
C ALA A 300 -11.32 11.51 7.71
N ALA A 301 -11.22 11.24 6.41
CA ALA A 301 -10.84 12.24 5.41
C ALA A 301 -11.93 13.30 5.20
N GLY A 302 -13.19 13.05 5.61
CA GLY A 302 -14.27 14.03 5.51
C GLY A 302 -14.68 14.39 4.08
N ARG A 303 -14.27 13.59 3.09
CA ARG A 303 -14.44 13.87 1.67
C ARG A 303 -15.33 12.83 1.00
N PRO A 304 -16.62 13.14 0.74
CA PRO A 304 -17.55 12.17 0.17
C PRO A 304 -17.19 11.77 -1.26
N ASP A 305 -16.57 12.68 -2.01
CA ASP A 305 -16.15 12.43 -3.38
C ASP A 305 -15.07 11.33 -3.49
N PHE A 306 -14.32 11.07 -2.41
CA PHE A 306 -13.38 9.95 -2.40
C PHE A 306 -14.07 8.59 -2.52
N PHE A 307 -15.29 8.42 -2.00
CA PHE A 307 -16.04 7.18 -2.21
C PHE A 307 -16.39 6.99 -3.68
N ASP A 308 -16.92 8.04 -4.32
CA ASP A 308 -17.30 7.98 -5.73
C ASP A 308 -16.09 7.71 -6.63
N LEU A 309 -15.00 8.44 -6.39
CA LEU A 309 -13.74 8.24 -7.11
C LEU A 309 -13.21 6.82 -6.94
N LEU A 310 -13.24 6.28 -5.72
CA LEU A 310 -12.80 4.92 -5.43
C LEU A 310 -13.66 3.88 -6.14
N LEU A 311 -14.99 3.98 -6.02
CA LEU A 311 -15.92 3.01 -6.59
C LEU A 311 -15.90 3.04 -8.12
N SER A 312 -15.70 4.20 -8.75
CA SER A 312 -15.70 4.29 -10.22
C SER A 312 -14.36 3.95 -10.89
N ASN A 313 -13.21 4.18 -10.23
CA ASN A 313 -11.91 4.13 -10.91
C ASN A 313 -11.02 2.93 -10.54
N ILE A 314 -11.34 2.14 -9.51
CA ILE A 314 -10.55 0.92 -9.24
C ILE A 314 -10.70 -0.05 -10.43
N PRO A 315 -9.59 -0.56 -11.00
CA PRO A 315 -9.59 -1.60 -12.01
C PRO A 315 -10.47 -2.80 -11.64
N VAL A 316 -11.34 -3.20 -12.57
CA VAL A 316 -12.31 -4.27 -12.31
C VAL A 316 -11.63 -5.64 -12.21
N SER A 317 -11.90 -6.35 -11.12
CA SER A 317 -11.51 -7.73 -10.90
C SER A 317 -12.55 -8.39 -10.00
N GLU A 318 -12.52 -9.72 -9.88
CA GLU A 318 -13.44 -10.44 -9.00
C GLU A 318 -13.29 -10.00 -7.52
N SER A 319 -12.06 -9.93 -7.01
CA SER A 319 -11.76 -9.44 -5.65
C SER A 319 -12.26 -8.01 -5.44
N VAL A 320 -12.15 -7.15 -6.45
CA VAL A 320 -12.66 -5.77 -6.43
C VAL A 320 -14.18 -5.73 -6.35
N TRP A 321 -14.91 -6.59 -7.06
CA TRP A 321 -16.37 -6.64 -6.91
C TRP A 321 -16.81 -7.07 -5.51
N ARG A 322 -16.15 -8.08 -4.94
CA ARG A 322 -16.41 -8.51 -3.55
C ARG A 322 -16.10 -7.38 -2.57
N PHE A 323 -14.98 -6.70 -2.74
CA PHE A 323 -14.59 -5.56 -1.93
C PHE A 323 -15.59 -4.42 -2.01
N LYS A 324 -15.99 -4.00 -3.22
CA LYS A 324 -16.98 -2.94 -3.43
C LYS A 324 -18.31 -3.30 -2.78
N ALA A 325 -18.80 -4.54 -2.95
CA ALA A 325 -20.02 -4.99 -2.29
C ALA A 325 -19.93 -4.89 -0.76
N CYS A 326 -18.85 -5.41 -0.16
CA CYS A 326 -18.67 -5.33 1.30
C CYS A 326 -18.50 -3.90 1.81
N LEU A 327 -17.74 -3.05 1.09
CA LEU A 327 -17.56 -1.64 1.45
C LEU A 327 -18.88 -0.88 1.36
N CYS A 328 -19.62 -1.08 0.27
CA CYS A 328 -20.90 -0.40 0.07
C CYS A 328 -21.92 -0.82 1.12
N LEU A 329 -22.00 -2.12 1.42
CA LEU A 329 -22.85 -2.61 2.50
C LEU A 329 -22.47 -1.94 3.83
N LYS A 330 -21.17 -1.87 4.15
CA LYS A 330 -20.68 -1.25 5.38
C LYS A 330 -21.06 0.23 5.49
N VAL A 331 -20.88 0.99 4.42
CA VAL A 331 -21.26 2.42 4.36
C VAL A 331 -22.78 2.58 4.55
N ALA A 332 -23.57 1.74 3.87
CA ALA A 332 -25.02 1.80 3.95
C ALA A 332 -25.54 1.39 5.34
N THR A 333 -24.96 0.39 6.01
CA THR A 333 -25.42 -0.06 7.34
C THR A 333 -24.93 0.84 8.47
N ASP A 334 -23.66 1.26 8.45
CA ASP A 334 -23.07 2.06 9.55
C ASP A 334 -23.64 3.49 9.54
N GLY A 335 -24.01 4.02 8.37
CA GLY A 335 -24.69 5.32 8.26
C GLY A 335 -26.07 5.35 8.91
N ILE A 336 -26.76 4.20 8.97
CA ILE A 336 -28.14 4.09 9.46
C ILE A 336 -28.19 3.85 10.98
N SER A 337 -27.21 3.11 11.53
CA SER A 337 -27.24 2.64 12.92
C SER A 337 -26.80 3.70 13.97
N SER A 338 -26.46 4.92 13.56
CA SER A 338 -25.75 5.89 14.42
C SER A 338 -26.53 6.44 15.62
N LYS A 339 -27.86 6.27 15.73
CA LYS A 339 -28.65 7.07 16.67
C LYS A 339 -28.84 6.55 18.10
N ASN A 340 -28.53 5.29 18.45
CA ASN A 340 -28.88 4.79 19.81
C ASN A 340 -27.82 4.02 20.61
N ASP A 341 -26.66 3.67 20.04
CA ASP A 341 -25.67 2.84 20.78
C ASP A 341 -24.54 3.63 21.46
N SER A 342 -24.46 4.95 21.27
CA SER A 342 -23.47 5.80 21.96
C SER A 342 -23.73 5.96 23.47
N ALA A 343 -24.90 5.54 23.96
CA ALA A 343 -25.22 5.47 25.39
C ALA A 343 -25.06 4.08 26.01
N ARG A 344 -24.62 3.06 25.26
CA ARG A 344 -24.12 1.83 25.89
C ARG A 344 -22.78 2.13 26.53
N LEU A 345 -22.86 2.60 27.77
CA LEU A 345 -21.80 2.69 28.77
C LEU A 345 -20.67 1.71 28.40
N ARG A 346 -19.59 2.23 27.81
CA ARG A 346 -18.35 1.46 27.64
C ARG A 346 -18.12 0.73 28.97
N PRO A 347 -18.05 -0.61 29.00
CA PRO A 347 -17.81 -1.32 30.24
C PRO A 347 -16.58 -0.68 30.88
N ARG A 348 -16.76 -0.09 32.07
CA ARG A 348 -15.67 0.54 32.83
C ARG A 348 -14.50 -0.43 32.81
N PRO A 349 -13.26 0.04 32.54
CA PRO A 349 -12.10 -0.83 32.52
C PRO A 349 -12.03 -1.58 33.85
N GLN A 350 -12.42 -2.86 33.85
CA GLN A 350 -12.27 -3.70 35.02
C GLN A 350 -10.78 -3.91 35.25
N PRO A 351 -10.28 -3.73 36.48
CA PRO A 351 -8.88 -3.99 36.78
C PRO A 351 -8.54 -5.42 36.39
N ARG A 352 -7.58 -5.58 35.47
CA ARG A 352 -7.08 -6.89 35.05
C ARG A 352 -6.53 -7.60 36.28
N ALA A 353 -7.08 -8.78 36.58
CA ALA A 353 -6.51 -9.66 37.60
C ALA A 353 -5.03 -9.92 37.28
N PRO A 354 -4.13 -9.90 38.28
CA PRO A 354 -2.71 -10.14 38.07
C PRO A 354 -2.49 -11.50 37.39
N PRO A 355 -1.50 -11.60 36.48
CA PRO A 355 -1.25 -12.84 35.75
C PRO A 355 -0.90 -13.96 36.73
N ARG A 356 -1.81 -14.94 36.84
CA ARG A 356 -1.59 -16.16 37.62
C ARG A 356 -0.49 -16.95 36.93
N ALA A 357 0.65 -17.11 37.61
CA ALA A 357 1.79 -17.90 37.15
C ALA A 357 1.30 -19.28 36.69
N ARG A 358 1.39 -19.57 35.39
CA ARG A 358 1.09 -20.91 34.86
C ARG A 358 2.26 -21.82 35.18
N PRO A 359 2.02 -22.99 35.80
CA PRO A 359 3.04 -24.02 35.94
C PRO A 359 3.57 -24.41 34.56
N ILE A 360 4.89 -24.42 34.42
CA ILE A 360 5.59 -24.89 33.23
C ILE A 360 5.29 -26.39 33.12
N ALA A 361 4.44 -26.77 32.16
CA ALA A 361 4.14 -28.17 31.88
C ALA A 361 5.29 -28.79 31.08
N PRO A 362 5.72 -30.02 31.40
CA PRO A 362 6.81 -30.70 30.71
C PRO A 362 6.46 -31.01 29.24
N ASP A 363 7.49 -30.96 28.40
CA ASP A 363 7.48 -31.15 26.94
C ASP A 363 6.48 -32.20 26.46
N SER A 364 5.41 -31.73 25.81
CA SER A 364 4.49 -32.60 25.10
C SER A 364 4.95 -32.76 23.64
N PRO A 365 4.98 -33.99 23.10
CA PRO A 365 5.49 -34.25 21.76
C PRO A 365 4.71 -33.47 20.71
N ARG A 366 5.45 -32.77 19.84
CA ARG A 366 4.95 -31.96 18.71
C ARG A 366 3.94 -32.77 17.89
N LYS A 367 2.64 -32.56 18.11
CA LYS A 367 1.59 -33.10 17.25
C LYS A 367 1.79 -32.51 15.86
N HIS A 368 2.02 -33.38 14.88
CA HIS A 368 1.98 -33.02 13.45
C HIS A 368 0.64 -32.33 13.16
N VAL A 369 0.71 -31.01 12.95
CA VAL A 369 -0.42 -30.21 12.48
C VAL A 369 -0.68 -30.66 11.04
N LYS A 370 -1.81 -31.32 10.80
CA LYS A 370 -2.24 -31.64 9.43
C LYS A 370 -2.37 -30.32 8.65
N PRO A 371 -1.84 -30.23 7.42
CA PRO A 371 -2.01 -29.06 6.58
C PRO A 371 -3.52 -28.83 6.39
N ARG A 372 -3.98 -27.63 6.77
CA ARG A 372 -5.37 -27.20 6.63
C ARG A 372 -5.46 -26.61 5.22
N ASP A 373 -5.63 -27.49 4.23
CA ASP A 373 -5.44 -27.16 2.80
C ASP A 373 -6.61 -26.45 2.12
N GLU A 374 -7.69 -26.12 2.84
CA GLU A 374 -8.79 -25.36 2.26
C GLU A 374 -8.71 -23.91 2.72
N VAL A 375 -8.19 -23.06 1.83
CA VAL A 375 -8.31 -21.60 1.91
C VAL A 375 -9.80 -21.27 2.08
N PRO A 376 -10.21 -20.64 3.20
CA PRO A 376 -11.57 -20.19 3.36
C PRO A 376 -11.87 -19.24 2.20
N LYS A 377 -12.79 -19.64 1.31
CA LYS A 377 -13.24 -18.77 0.24
C LYS A 377 -13.82 -17.51 0.89
N ILE A 378 -13.32 -16.35 0.46
CA ILE A 378 -13.82 -15.05 0.90
C ILE A 378 -15.32 -15.01 0.65
N ALA A 379 -16.11 -15.02 1.73
CA ALA A 379 -17.56 -15.00 1.61
C ALA A 379 -18.02 -13.62 1.16
N LEU A 380 -18.88 -13.59 0.15
CA LEU A 380 -19.69 -12.41 -0.13
C LEU A 380 -20.68 -12.17 1.02
N PRO A 381 -21.24 -10.95 1.14
CA PRO A 381 -22.38 -10.72 2.01
C PRO A 381 -23.52 -11.67 1.68
N ASP A 382 -24.28 -12.04 2.70
CA ASP A 382 -25.50 -12.83 2.52
C ASP A 382 -26.54 -12.06 1.69
N VAL A 383 -27.27 -12.79 0.86
CA VAL A 383 -28.22 -12.19 -0.09
C VAL A 383 -29.33 -11.44 0.65
N MET A 384 -29.84 -12.00 1.75
CA MET A 384 -30.88 -11.37 2.56
C MET A 384 -30.37 -10.10 3.23
N THR A 385 -29.09 -10.08 3.65
CA THR A 385 -28.47 -8.86 4.18
C THR A 385 -28.47 -7.72 3.17
N ILE A 386 -28.31 -8.02 1.87
CA ILE A 386 -28.39 -7.00 0.80
C ILE A 386 -29.82 -6.50 0.63
N VAL A 387 -30.80 -7.41 0.61
CA VAL A 387 -32.22 -7.06 0.54
C VAL A 387 -32.63 -6.15 1.70
N GLU A 388 -32.28 -6.53 2.93
CA GLU A 388 -32.54 -5.74 4.14
C GLU A 388 -31.86 -4.36 4.06
N CYS A 389 -30.63 -4.31 3.56
CA CYS A 389 -29.92 -3.05 3.34
C CYS A 389 -30.65 -2.15 2.32
N LEU A 390 -31.17 -2.71 1.22
CA LEU A 390 -31.92 -1.94 0.23
C LEU A 390 -33.22 -1.38 0.81
N GLU A 391 -33.96 -2.19 1.56
CA GLU A 391 -35.24 -1.82 2.17
C GLU A 391 -35.11 -0.85 3.34
N SER A 392 -33.94 -0.79 3.97
CA SER A 392 -33.71 0.12 5.11
C SER A 392 -33.89 1.59 4.70
N PRO A 393 -34.72 2.37 5.41
CA PRO A 393 -34.93 3.78 5.09
C PRO A 393 -33.65 4.58 5.35
N ILE A 394 -33.35 5.54 4.48
CA ILE A 394 -32.22 6.47 4.66
C ILE A 394 -32.64 7.51 5.71
N PRO A 395 -31.93 7.64 6.85
CA PRO A 395 -32.25 8.65 7.85
C PRO A 395 -32.14 10.07 7.30
N ASP A 396 -33.02 10.97 7.77
CA ASP A 396 -32.97 12.39 7.40
C ASP A 396 -31.67 13.10 7.87
N ALA A 397 -31.08 12.61 8.95
CA ALA A 397 -29.82 13.12 9.49
C ALA A 397 -28.76 12.02 9.47
N LEU A 398 -27.75 12.21 8.63
CA LEU A 398 -26.59 11.34 8.47
C LEU A 398 -25.34 11.99 9.09
N PRO A 399 -24.39 11.20 9.62
CA PRO A 399 -23.13 11.73 10.10
C PRO A 399 -22.27 12.20 8.92
N GLU A 400 -21.61 13.36 9.06
CA GLU A 400 -20.64 13.81 8.06
C GLU A 400 -19.49 12.79 7.91
N PRO A 401 -18.97 12.56 6.69
CA PRO A 401 -19.31 13.23 5.41
C PRO A 401 -20.47 12.58 4.64
N LEU A 402 -21.24 11.65 5.23
CA LEU A 402 -22.31 10.95 4.52
C LEU A 402 -23.48 11.90 4.23
N ASN A 403 -24.00 11.79 3.02
CA ASN A 403 -25.22 12.48 2.60
C ASN A 403 -26.14 11.50 1.86
N LYS A 404 -27.41 11.89 1.65
CA LYS A 404 -28.42 11.03 1.03
C LYS A 404 -28.00 10.56 -0.37
N ALA A 405 -27.37 11.42 -1.16
CA ALA A 405 -26.90 11.09 -2.50
C ALA A 405 -25.82 10.00 -2.48
N LEU A 406 -24.84 10.11 -1.58
CA LEU A 406 -23.79 9.11 -1.40
C LEU A 406 -24.35 7.78 -0.92
N VAL A 407 -25.30 7.77 0.01
CA VAL A 407 -25.95 6.52 0.47
C VAL A 407 -26.72 5.85 -0.66
N LEU A 408 -27.44 6.61 -1.48
CA LEU A 408 -28.12 6.09 -2.68
C LEU A 408 -27.13 5.52 -3.69
N HIS A 409 -26.05 6.25 -3.99
CA HIS A 409 -25.00 5.79 -4.89
C HIS A 409 -24.33 4.50 -4.37
N THR A 410 -24.10 4.43 -3.08
CA THR A 410 -23.54 3.25 -2.40
C THR A 410 -24.48 2.05 -2.52
N LYS A 411 -25.79 2.22 -2.29
CA LYS A 411 -26.77 1.14 -2.50
C LYS A 411 -26.82 0.69 -3.95
N PHE A 412 -26.66 1.61 -4.90
CA PHE A 412 -26.62 1.30 -6.33
C PHE A 412 -25.37 0.46 -6.67
N GLU A 413 -24.19 0.91 -6.24
CA GLU A 413 -22.92 0.21 -6.41
C GLU A 413 -22.88 -1.14 -5.68
N LEU A 414 -23.55 -1.27 -4.53
CA LEU A 414 -23.72 -2.54 -3.81
C LEU A 414 -24.38 -3.59 -4.72
N VAL A 415 -25.50 -3.25 -5.35
CA VAL A 415 -26.26 -4.18 -6.21
C VAL A 415 -25.45 -4.52 -7.46
N LEU A 416 -24.85 -3.53 -8.12
CA LEU A 416 -24.01 -3.76 -9.30
C LEU A 416 -22.82 -4.66 -8.99
N SER A 417 -22.10 -4.35 -7.92
CA SER A 417 -20.90 -5.09 -7.51
C SER A 417 -21.26 -6.51 -7.08
N PHE A 418 -22.34 -6.68 -6.31
CA PHE A 418 -22.79 -8.00 -5.89
C PHE A 418 -23.23 -8.86 -7.08
N ALA A 419 -24.07 -8.33 -7.97
CA ALA A 419 -24.52 -9.05 -9.16
C ALA A 419 -23.36 -9.39 -10.10
N SER A 420 -22.34 -8.53 -10.18
CA SER A 420 -21.13 -8.78 -10.98
C SER A 420 -20.25 -9.85 -10.36
N ALA A 421 -20.08 -9.83 -9.03
CA ALA A 421 -19.39 -10.89 -8.30
C ALA A 421 -20.11 -12.24 -8.50
N GLN A 422 -21.45 -12.29 -8.37
CA GLN A 422 -22.25 -13.52 -8.57
C GLN A 422 -22.00 -14.20 -9.94
N LYS A 423 -21.73 -13.41 -10.99
CA LYS A 423 -21.40 -13.94 -12.32
C LYS A 423 -20.00 -14.55 -12.40
N SER A 424 -19.07 -14.09 -11.57
CA SER A 424 -17.63 -14.37 -11.71
C SER A 424 -17.14 -15.62 -10.97
N ASN A 425 -17.97 -16.66 -10.79
CA ASN A 425 -17.58 -18.00 -10.30
C ASN A 425 -17.78 -18.26 -8.78
N LEU A 426 -18.85 -17.74 -8.18
CA LEU A 426 -19.26 -18.08 -6.82
C LEU A 426 -19.89 -19.47 -6.69
N ALA A 427 -20.05 -19.90 -5.43
CA ALA A 427 -20.80 -21.09 -5.07
C ALA A 427 -22.18 -21.06 -5.73
N VAL A 428 -22.51 -22.14 -6.44
CA VAL A 428 -23.75 -22.29 -7.22
C VAL A 428 -24.99 -21.96 -6.39
N GLU A 429 -24.98 -22.26 -5.09
CA GLU A 429 -26.07 -22.00 -4.16
C GLU A 429 -26.40 -20.51 -4.02
N SER A 430 -25.41 -19.65 -3.77
CA SER A 430 -25.63 -18.20 -3.60
C SER A 430 -26.15 -17.56 -4.89
N ARG A 431 -25.67 -18.03 -6.04
CA ARG A 431 -26.17 -17.60 -7.34
C ARG A 431 -27.63 -18.00 -7.57
N LEU A 432 -27.99 -19.24 -7.23
CA LEU A 432 -29.37 -19.71 -7.37
C LEU A 432 -30.33 -18.94 -6.47
N GLU A 433 -29.90 -18.57 -5.26
CA GLU A 433 -30.71 -17.74 -4.36
C GLU A 433 -30.91 -16.33 -4.92
N TRP A 434 -29.85 -15.69 -5.42
CA TRP A 434 -29.95 -14.40 -6.09
C TRP A 434 -30.87 -14.44 -7.32
N ASP A 435 -30.72 -15.47 -8.17
CA ASP A 435 -31.54 -15.66 -9.36
C ASP A 435 -33.02 -15.91 -8.99
N ARG A 436 -33.31 -16.62 -7.89
CA ARG A 436 -34.68 -16.79 -7.37
C ARG A 436 -35.29 -15.47 -6.93
N LEU A 437 -34.57 -14.63 -6.19
CA LEU A 437 -35.10 -13.31 -5.78
C LEU A 437 -35.42 -12.40 -6.96
N ILE A 438 -34.65 -12.51 -8.04
CA ILE A 438 -34.93 -11.83 -9.31
C ILE A 438 -36.22 -12.38 -9.93
N GLN A 439 -36.35 -13.71 -10.05
CA GLN A 439 -37.50 -14.37 -10.66
C GLN A 439 -38.81 -14.15 -9.88
N ASP A 440 -38.74 -14.20 -8.55
CA ASP A 440 -39.89 -14.02 -7.66
C ASP A 440 -40.32 -12.54 -7.55
N GLY A 441 -39.60 -11.62 -8.19
CA GLY A 441 -39.88 -10.17 -8.14
C GLY A 441 -39.58 -9.52 -6.79
N GLN A 442 -39.02 -10.27 -5.83
CA GLN A 442 -38.68 -9.76 -4.50
C GLN A 442 -37.62 -8.66 -4.59
N LEU A 443 -36.56 -8.88 -5.38
CA LEU A 443 -35.52 -7.86 -5.57
C LEU A 443 -36.09 -6.57 -6.18
N SER A 444 -37.00 -6.69 -7.15
CA SER A 444 -37.67 -5.52 -7.76
C SER A 444 -38.45 -4.72 -6.72
N LYS A 445 -39.17 -5.42 -5.82
CA LYS A 445 -39.87 -4.79 -4.69
C LYS A 445 -38.91 -4.06 -3.76
N SER A 446 -37.81 -4.68 -3.36
CA SER A 446 -36.81 -4.08 -2.48
C SER A 446 -36.11 -2.87 -3.12
N LEU A 447 -35.84 -2.92 -4.43
CA LEU A 447 -35.33 -1.78 -5.19
C LEU A 447 -36.33 -0.62 -5.23
N ASN A 448 -37.62 -0.90 -5.40
CA ASN A 448 -38.66 0.15 -5.35
C ASN A 448 -38.77 0.80 -3.96
N ILE A 449 -38.52 0.04 -2.90
CA ILE A 449 -38.49 0.59 -1.53
C ILE A 449 -37.24 1.48 -1.35
N GLY A 450 -36.06 0.97 -1.72
CA GLY A 450 -34.80 1.70 -1.52
C GLY A 450 -34.61 2.93 -2.42
N PHE A 451 -35.13 2.89 -3.65
CA PHE A 451 -34.94 3.92 -4.68
C PHE A 451 -36.26 4.56 -5.16
N GLY A 452 -37.33 4.39 -4.39
CA GLY A 452 -38.67 4.87 -4.75
C GLY A 452 -38.79 6.40 -4.84
N PRO A 453 -40.02 6.91 -5.05
CA PRO A 453 -40.29 8.35 -5.24
C PRO A 453 -39.69 9.25 -4.14
N ASP A 454 -39.63 8.74 -2.91
CA ASP A 454 -39.10 9.46 -1.75
C ASP A 454 -37.59 9.68 -1.81
N SER A 455 -36.87 8.96 -2.68
CA SER A 455 -35.44 9.09 -2.92
C SER A 455 -35.09 10.19 -3.93
N GLY A 456 -36.08 10.85 -4.53
CA GLY A 456 -35.91 11.95 -5.49
C GLY A 456 -35.46 11.50 -6.89
N GLU A 457 -35.06 12.47 -7.72
CA GLU A 457 -34.67 12.23 -9.12
C GLU A 457 -33.48 11.27 -9.24
N THR A 458 -32.46 11.42 -8.38
CA THR A 458 -31.29 10.54 -8.36
C THR A 458 -31.65 9.09 -8.03
N GLY A 459 -32.55 8.87 -7.07
CA GLY A 459 -33.06 7.53 -6.76
C GLY A 459 -33.78 6.90 -7.95
N SER A 460 -34.66 7.67 -8.60
CA SER A 460 -35.39 7.22 -9.78
C SER A 460 -34.47 6.86 -10.95
N LEU A 461 -33.39 7.63 -11.17
CA LEU A 461 -32.38 7.34 -12.17
C LEU A 461 -31.67 6.02 -11.89
N TYR A 462 -31.18 5.81 -10.65
CA TYR A 462 -30.51 4.56 -10.27
C TYR A 462 -31.45 3.35 -10.37
N LEU A 463 -32.71 3.49 -10.00
CA LEU A 463 -33.71 2.44 -10.16
C LEU A 463 -33.87 2.02 -11.64
N GLY A 464 -33.95 2.99 -12.55
CA GLY A 464 -34.03 2.74 -13.99
C GLY A 464 -32.81 1.96 -14.51
N LEU A 465 -31.60 2.42 -14.16
CA LEU A 465 -30.35 1.77 -14.54
C LEU A 465 -30.24 0.34 -13.98
N LEU A 466 -30.66 0.11 -12.73
CA LEU A 466 -30.62 -1.23 -12.13
C LEU A 466 -31.61 -2.19 -12.79
N ARG A 467 -32.82 -1.72 -13.12
CA ARG A 467 -33.81 -2.54 -13.83
C ARG A 467 -33.31 -2.96 -15.21
N GLU A 468 -32.68 -2.05 -15.94
CA GLU A 468 -32.05 -2.34 -17.23
C GLU A 468 -30.90 -3.35 -17.08
N TYR A 469 -29.97 -3.10 -16.16
CA TYR A 469 -28.81 -3.96 -15.94
C TYR A 469 -29.19 -5.39 -15.51
N LEU A 470 -30.19 -5.51 -14.63
CA LEU A 470 -30.68 -6.79 -14.10
C LEU A 470 -31.74 -7.45 -14.99
N ARG A 471 -32.20 -6.77 -16.06
CA ARG A 471 -33.30 -7.21 -16.93
C ARG A 471 -34.61 -7.50 -16.18
N LEU A 472 -34.92 -6.66 -15.20
CA LEU A 472 -36.18 -6.74 -14.46
C LEU A 472 -37.30 -6.20 -15.35
N GLY A 473 -38.41 -6.96 -15.47
CA GLY A 473 -39.61 -6.50 -16.17
C GLY A 473 -40.13 -5.19 -15.57
N SER A 474 -40.66 -4.31 -16.44
CA SER A 474 -41.18 -2.98 -16.09
C SER A 474 -42.34 -3.02 -15.13
#